data_AF-A0A920PUZ2-F1
#
_entry.id   AF-A0A920PUZ2-F1
#
_cell.length_a   1.000
_cell.length_b   1.000
_cell.length_c   1.000
_cell.angle_alpha   90.00
_cell.angle_beta   90.00
_cell.angle_gamma   90.00
#
_symmetry.space_group_name_H-M   'P 1'
#
loop_
_entity.id
_entity.type
_entity.pdbx_description
1 polymer ?
#
loop_
_entity_poly.entity_id
_entity_poly.type
_entity_poly.pdbx_seq_one_letter_code
_entity_poly.pdbx_strand_id
1 'polypeptide(L)'
;MVFAVNCSTLRKPPALKPDVEFHVLGVGPDRAGATLSTLLSNKPSNLKGVLLIGVAGGVDSELETGDLVLADRYALQNGAAQGAGRAISPDGLMFKSAQQAALDLSVPMFNGAALTVDHLVVEIEERKKP
;
A
#
# COMPACT_ATOMS: atom_id res chain seq x y z
N MET A 1 -7.59 -6.21 3.63
CA MET A 1 -8.20 -5.94 2.31
C MET A 1 -7.38 -4.84 1.67
N VAL A 2 -6.77 -5.09 0.51
CA VAL A 2 -5.96 -4.09 -0.20
C VAL A 2 -6.68 -3.73 -1.50
N PHE A 3 -6.96 -2.45 -1.70
CA PHE A 3 -7.48 -1.90 -2.94
C PHE A 3 -6.34 -1.36 -3.79
N ALA A 4 -6.30 -1.70 -5.07
CA ALA A 4 -5.45 -1.03 -6.05
C ALA A 4 -6.23 0.13 -6.70
N VAL A 5 -5.62 1.31 -6.78
CA VAL A 5 -6.15 2.50 -7.46
C VAL A 5 -5.20 2.88 -8.60
N ASN A 6 -5.71 2.91 -9.82
CA ASN A 6 -5.04 3.51 -10.98
C ASN A 6 -5.22 5.04 -10.91
N CYS A 7 -4.17 5.84 -11.06
CA CYS A 7 -4.26 7.29 -10.95
C CYS A 7 -3.62 7.97 -12.16
N SER A 8 -4.41 8.73 -12.94
CA SER A 8 -3.91 9.67 -13.96
C SER A 8 -4.13 11.11 -13.50
N THR A 9 -3.22 12.00 -13.89
CA THR A 9 -3.08 13.37 -13.39
C THR A 9 -4.38 14.19 -13.56
N LEU A 10 -4.90 14.73 -12.46
CA LEU A 10 -6.13 15.50 -12.42
C LEU A 10 -5.99 16.87 -13.12
N ARG A 11 -6.66 17.03 -14.26
CA ARG A 11 -7.17 18.32 -14.75
C ARG A 11 -8.69 18.20 -14.94
N LYS A 12 -9.47 19.14 -14.40
CA LYS A 12 -10.94 19.25 -14.58
C LYS A 12 -11.26 20.42 -15.55
N PRO A 13 -12.47 20.59 -16.17
CA PRO A 13 -13.73 19.78 -16.20
C PRO A 13 -14.31 19.57 -17.64
N PRO A 14 -15.57 19.07 -17.89
CA PRO A 14 -16.61 18.52 -17.01
C PRO A 14 -16.97 17.04 -17.27
N ALA A 15 -17.63 16.40 -16.28
CA ALA A 15 -18.20 15.04 -16.32
C ALA A 15 -17.27 13.91 -16.82
N LEU A 16 -15.99 13.93 -16.46
CA LEU A 16 -15.12 12.77 -16.67
C LEU A 16 -15.33 11.76 -15.54
N LYS A 17 -15.71 10.52 -15.89
CA LYS A 17 -15.48 9.37 -15.00
C LYS A 17 -14.02 9.45 -14.53
N PRO A 18 -13.74 9.36 -13.22
CA PRO A 18 -12.35 9.27 -12.79
C PRO A 18 -11.73 8.06 -13.50
N ASP A 19 -10.57 8.26 -14.10
CA ASP A 19 -9.78 7.21 -14.77
C ASP A 19 -9.08 6.35 -13.70
N VAL A 20 -9.91 5.85 -12.79
CA VAL A 20 -9.56 5.16 -11.57
C VAL A 20 -10.35 3.87 -11.55
N GLU A 21 -9.64 2.76 -11.41
CA GLU A 21 -10.22 1.44 -11.35
C GLU A 21 -9.89 0.81 -10.00
N PHE A 22 -10.91 0.32 -9.31
CA PHE A 22 -10.79 -0.30 -7.99
C PHE A 22 -10.77 -1.81 -8.13
N HIS A 23 -9.75 -2.45 -7.57
CA HIS A 23 -9.62 -3.90 -7.52
C HIS A 23 -9.34 -4.38 -6.12
N VAL A 24 -10.02 -5.45 -5.71
CA VAL A 24 -9.75 -6.15 -4.45
C VAL A 24 -8.66 -7.20 -4.70
N LEU A 25 -7.51 -7.05 -4.03
CA LEU A 25 -6.38 -7.97 -4.18
C LEU A 25 -6.50 -9.20 -3.26
N GLY A 26 -7.26 -9.11 -2.18
CA GLY A 26 -7.36 -10.15 -1.15
C GLY A 26 -6.46 -9.88 0.06
N VAL A 27 -6.17 -10.93 0.83
CA VAL A 27 -5.37 -10.88 2.06
C VAL A 27 -4.22 -11.90 1.93
N GLY A 28 -3.04 -11.50 2.39
CA GLY A 28 -1.81 -12.27 2.28
C GLY A 28 -1.05 -11.99 0.98
N PRO A 29 0.30 -12.08 1.00
CA PRO A 29 1.14 -11.71 -0.12
C PRO A 29 0.94 -12.60 -1.36
N ASP A 30 0.70 -13.89 -1.18
CA ASP A 30 0.49 -14.81 -2.31
C ASP A 30 -0.77 -14.45 -3.11
N ARG A 31 -1.90 -14.25 -2.43
CA ARG A 31 -3.17 -13.91 -3.07
C ARG A 31 -3.11 -12.51 -3.66
N ALA A 32 -2.68 -11.52 -2.88
CA ALA A 32 -2.60 -10.15 -3.35
C ALA A 32 -1.61 -9.98 -4.49
N GLY A 33 -0.47 -10.66 -4.42
CA GLY A 33 0.55 -10.69 -5.47
C GLY A 33 0.05 -11.36 -6.76
N ALA A 34 -0.62 -12.51 -6.67
CA ALA A 34 -1.17 -13.20 -7.83
C ALA A 34 -2.25 -12.36 -8.54
N THR A 35 -3.17 -11.75 -7.77
CA THR A 35 -4.19 -10.86 -8.33
C THR A 35 -3.57 -9.62 -8.97
N LEU A 36 -2.61 -8.97 -8.29
CA LEU A 36 -1.95 -7.79 -8.84
C LEU A 36 -1.16 -8.13 -10.11
N SER A 37 -0.43 -9.25 -10.14
CA SER A 37 0.29 -9.74 -11.32
C SER A 37 -0.64 -9.95 -12.51
N THR A 38 -1.80 -10.56 -12.26
CA THR A 38 -2.84 -10.76 -13.29
C THR A 38 -3.36 -9.41 -13.83
N LEU A 39 -3.60 -8.43 -12.94
CA LEU A 39 -4.05 -7.10 -13.34
C LEU A 39 -3.00 -6.34 -14.16
N LEU A 40 -1.72 -6.45 -13.79
CA LEU A 40 -0.61 -5.83 -14.52
C LEU A 40 -0.38 -6.49 -15.88
N SER A 41 -0.60 -7.80 -15.98
CA SER A 41 -0.40 -8.56 -17.23
C SER A 41 -1.54 -8.37 -18.23
N ASN A 42 -2.77 -8.16 -17.75
CA ASN A 42 -3.97 -8.08 -18.59
C ASN A 42 -4.33 -6.64 -19.01
N LYS A 43 -3.67 -5.61 -18.46
CA LYS A 43 -3.98 -4.20 -18.76
C LYS A 43 -3.06 -3.61 -19.83
N PRO A 44 -3.58 -2.70 -20.69
CA PRO A 44 -2.80 -2.06 -21.74
C PRO A 44 -1.73 -1.09 -21.19
N SER A 45 -0.83 -0.65 -22.07
CA SER A 45 0.35 0.20 -21.87
C SER A 45 0.13 1.58 -21.21
N ASN A 46 -1.07 1.87 -20.70
CA ASN A 46 -1.47 3.15 -20.13
C ASN A 46 -1.54 3.20 -18.60
N LEU A 47 -1.32 2.09 -17.88
CA LEU A 47 -1.25 2.09 -16.42
C LEU A 47 -0.13 3.02 -15.93
N LYS A 48 -0.47 4.05 -15.14
CA LYS A 48 0.51 5.05 -14.66
C LYS A 48 1.01 4.77 -13.25
N GLY A 49 0.25 4.03 -12.46
CA GLY A 49 0.61 3.69 -11.10
C GLY A 49 -0.42 2.80 -10.45
N VAL A 50 -0.01 2.23 -9.31
CA VAL A 50 -0.88 1.44 -8.43
C VAL A 50 -0.75 2.01 -7.04
N LEU A 51 -1.85 2.48 -6.48
CA LEU A 51 -1.94 2.86 -5.07
C LEU A 51 -2.63 1.73 -4.30
N LEU A 52 -1.96 1.21 -3.27
CA LEU A 52 -2.49 0.19 -2.37
C LEU A 52 -3.17 0.87 -1.17
N ILE A 53 -4.45 0.57 -0.94
CA ILE A 53 -5.22 1.09 0.20
C ILE A 53 -5.65 -0.08 1.06
N GLY A 54 -5.32 -0.07 2.34
CA GLY A 54 -5.73 -1.12 3.25
C GLY A 54 -5.77 -0.66 4.70
N VAL A 55 -5.99 -1.61 5.58
CA VAL A 55 -5.92 -1.43 7.03
C VAL A 55 -4.65 -2.09 7.55
N ALA A 56 -4.03 -1.47 8.54
CA ALA A 56 -2.84 -1.96 9.22
C ALA A 56 -3.02 -1.88 10.73
N GLY A 57 -2.33 -2.76 11.47
CA GLY A 57 -2.21 -2.64 12.92
C GLY A 57 -1.05 -1.71 13.27
N GLY A 58 -1.30 -0.72 14.13
CA GLY A 58 -0.26 0.13 14.69
C GLY A 58 0.50 -0.61 15.80
N VAL A 59 1.84 -0.57 15.74
CA VAL A 59 2.72 -1.05 16.81
C VAL A 59 3.48 0.08 17.50
N ASP A 60 3.55 1.23 16.85
CA ASP A 60 4.07 2.46 17.43
C ASP A 60 3.06 3.02 18.44
N SER A 61 3.53 3.42 19.62
CA SER A 61 2.68 3.98 20.68
C SER A 61 2.10 5.34 20.33
N GLU A 62 2.65 6.04 19.33
CA GLU A 62 2.12 7.32 18.85
C GLU A 62 0.97 7.15 17.84
N LEU A 63 0.69 5.93 17.37
CA LEU A 63 -0.40 5.65 16.45
C LEU A 63 -1.72 5.43 17.18
N GLU A 64 -2.76 6.10 16.72
CA GLU A 64 -4.14 5.95 17.16
C GLU A 64 -5.00 5.25 16.11
N THR A 65 -6.12 4.67 16.57
CA THR A 65 -7.10 4.08 15.64
C THR A 65 -7.74 5.18 14.80
N GLY A 66 -7.64 5.03 13.48
CA GLY A 66 -8.17 6.01 12.52
C GLY A 66 -7.09 6.84 11.84
N ASP A 67 -5.83 6.72 12.29
CA ASP A 67 -4.71 7.40 11.65
C ASP A 67 -4.49 6.93 10.21
N LEU A 68 -4.21 7.90 9.34
CA LEU A 68 -3.77 7.64 7.98
C LEU A 68 -2.26 7.42 7.97
N VAL A 69 -1.85 6.21 7.63
CA VAL A 69 -0.43 5.88 7.45
C VAL A 69 -0.07 5.94 5.97
N LEU A 70 0.93 6.75 5.63
CA LEU A 70 1.58 6.74 4.33
C LEU A 70 2.92 6.04 4.47
N ALA A 71 2.99 4.80 4.00
CA ALA A 71 4.18 3.98 4.15
C ALA A 71 5.29 4.41 3.19
N ASP A 72 6.43 4.84 3.74
CA ASP A 72 7.62 5.26 2.99
C ASP A 72 8.55 4.07 2.65
N ARG A 73 8.35 2.95 3.34
CA ARG A 73 9.13 1.73 3.17
C ARG A 73 8.31 0.51 3.61
N TYR A 74 8.47 -0.60 2.90
CA TYR A 74 7.80 -1.86 3.18
C TYR A 74 8.84 -2.93 3.48
N ALA A 75 8.80 -3.49 4.69
CA ALA A 75 9.59 -4.65 5.07
C ALA A 75 8.79 -5.94 4.79
N LEU A 76 9.46 -6.98 4.28
CA LEU A 76 8.88 -8.31 4.09
C LEU A 76 9.39 -9.22 5.20
N GLN A 77 8.49 -9.90 5.91
CA GLN A 77 8.84 -10.84 7.00
C GLN A 77 9.82 -11.94 6.54
N ASN A 78 9.62 -12.46 5.31
CA ASN A 78 10.51 -13.45 4.68
C ASN A 78 11.57 -12.85 3.74
N GLY A 79 11.90 -11.55 3.91
CA GLY A 79 12.88 -10.85 3.08
C GLY A 79 14.30 -11.45 3.10
N ALA A 80 14.62 -12.31 4.06
CA ALA A 80 15.89 -13.05 4.09
C ALA A 80 15.98 -14.15 3.02
N ALA A 81 14.87 -14.83 2.70
CA ALA A 81 14.83 -15.94 1.74
C ALA A 81 14.77 -15.48 0.27
N GLN A 82 14.31 -14.24 0.01
CA GLN A 82 14.20 -13.66 -1.34
C GLN A 82 15.35 -12.70 -1.71
N GLY A 83 16.46 -12.72 -0.96
CA GLY A 83 17.58 -11.79 -1.17
C GLY A 83 17.50 -10.57 -0.25
N ALA A 84 17.77 -10.83 1.03
CA ALA A 84 18.17 -9.91 2.09
C ALA A 84 17.55 -8.49 2.10
N GLY A 85 16.49 -8.33 2.89
CA GLY A 85 16.36 -7.20 3.84
C GLY A 85 16.25 -5.78 3.26
N ARG A 86 16.06 -5.61 1.96
CA ARG A 86 15.83 -4.29 1.37
C ARG A 86 14.37 -3.91 1.53
N ALA A 87 14.12 -2.88 2.34
CA ALA A 87 12.82 -2.25 2.39
C ALA A 87 12.45 -1.76 0.98
N ILE A 88 11.27 -2.15 0.50
CA ILE A 88 10.75 -1.69 -0.77
C ILE A 88 10.24 -0.27 -0.57
N SER A 89 10.58 0.65 -1.45
CA SER A 89 10.11 2.03 -1.39
C SER A 89 9.00 2.28 -2.42
N PRO A 90 7.99 3.10 -2.11
CA PRO A 90 7.01 3.52 -3.09
C PRO A 90 7.65 4.42 -4.16
N ASP A 91 6.96 4.58 -5.29
CA ASP A 91 7.34 5.58 -6.29
C ASP A 91 7.37 6.99 -5.66
N GLY A 92 8.46 7.73 -5.87
CA GLY A 92 8.68 9.01 -5.21
C GLY A 92 7.72 10.12 -5.63
N LEU A 93 7.22 10.10 -6.88
CA LEU A 93 6.25 11.09 -7.36
C LEU A 93 4.86 10.78 -6.81
N MET A 94 4.46 9.50 -6.79
CA MET A 94 3.21 9.07 -6.18
C MET A 94 3.20 9.35 -4.67
N PHE A 95 4.31 9.10 -3.98
CA PHE A 95 4.44 9.38 -2.55
C PHE A 95 4.25 10.87 -2.24
N LYS A 96 4.97 11.75 -2.95
CA LYS A 96 4.79 13.21 -2.80
C LYS A 96 3.37 13.68 -3.14
N SER A 97 2.76 13.08 -4.15
CA SER A 97 1.38 13.40 -4.54
C SER A 97 0.39 13.00 -3.44
N ALA A 98 0.60 11.84 -2.79
CA ALA A 98 -0.21 11.40 -1.66
C ALA A 98 -0.03 12.30 -0.43
N GLN A 99 1.21 12.74 -0.14
CA GLN A 99 1.48 13.72 0.91
C GLN A 99 0.76 15.04 0.65
N GLN A 100 0.86 15.57 -0.57
CA GLN A 100 0.17 16.81 -0.93
C GLN A 100 -1.34 16.66 -0.81
N ALA A 101 -1.91 15.54 -1.27
CA ALA A 101 -3.35 15.29 -1.16
C ALA A 101 -3.84 15.22 0.29
N ALA A 102 -3.06 14.62 1.20
CA ALA A 102 -3.42 14.59 2.62
C ALA A 102 -3.37 15.99 3.25
N LEU A 103 -2.36 16.80 2.90
CA LEU A 103 -2.26 18.19 3.34
C LEU A 103 -3.44 19.03 2.83
N ASP A 104 -3.78 18.91 1.54
CA ASP A 104 -4.89 19.64 0.92
C ASP A 104 -6.24 19.28 1.57
N LEU A 105 -6.38 18.04 2.04
CA LEU A 105 -7.57 17.55 2.74
C LEU A 105 -7.52 17.79 4.26
N SER A 106 -6.44 18.39 4.78
CA SER A 106 -6.21 18.57 6.22
C SER A 106 -6.32 17.27 7.02
N VAL A 107 -5.89 16.15 6.42
CA VAL A 107 -5.87 14.85 7.07
C VAL A 107 -4.51 14.66 7.73
N PRO A 108 -4.44 14.50 9.07
CA PRO A 108 -3.19 14.19 9.75
C PRO A 108 -2.66 12.84 9.24
N MET A 109 -1.37 12.79 8.94
CA MET A 109 -0.75 11.62 8.35
C MET A 109 0.52 11.23 9.09
N PHE A 110 0.67 9.92 9.31
CA PHE A 110 1.90 9.33 9.83
C PHE A 110 2.73 8.79 8.68
N ASN A 111 3.93 9.37 8.50
CA ASN A 111 4.91 8.84 7.58
C ASN A 111 5.78 7.84 8.33
N GLY A 112 5.75 6.57 7.93
CA GLY A 112 6.47 5.52 8.64
C GLY A 112 6.65 4.26 7.83
N ALA A 113 7.34 3.29 8.43
CA ALA A 113 7.53 1.99 7.83
C ALA A 113 6.30 1.10 8.00
N ALA A 114 5.96 0.33 6.98
CA ALA A 114 4.99 -0.75 7.06
C ALA A 114 5.70 -2.11 7.01
N LEU A 115 5.23 -3.05 7.81
CA LEU A 115 5.66 -4.45 7.78
C LEU A 115 4.56 -5.30 7.16
N THR A 116 4.87 -5.99 6.07
CA THR A 116 3.98 -7.00 5.49
C THR A 116 4.32 -8.36 6.10
N VAL A 117 3.32 -8.95 6.74
CA VAL A 117 3.41 -10.27 7.38
C VAL A 117 2.68 -11.32 6.55
N ASP A 118 3.20 -12.54 6.55
CA ASP A 118 2.62 -13.65 5.76
C ASP A 118 1.37 -14.24 6.42
N HIS A 119 1.25 -14.07 7.74
CA HIS A 119 0.08 -14.44 8.52
C HIS A 119 -0.21 -13.32 9.52
N LEU A 120 -1.50 -13.14 9.83
CA LEU A 120 -1.89 -12.31 10.96
C LEU A 120 -1.34 -13.01 12.21
N VAL A 121 -0.39 -12.36 12.89
CA VAL A 121 0.14 -12.84 14.16
C VAL A 121 -0.96 -12.67 15.19
N VAL A 122 -1.53 -13.77 15.68
CA VAL A 122 -2.67 -13.73 16.60
C VAL A 122 -2.21 -13.85 18.05
N GLU A 123 -1.04 -14.46 18.29
CA GLU A 123 -0.48 -14.62 19.65
C GLU A 123 0.96 -14.10 19.77
N ILE A 124 1.30 -13.53 20.94
CA ILE A 124 2.63 -13.02 21.25
C ILE A 124 3.71 -14.11 21.11
N GLU A 125 3.36 -15.37 21.38
CA GLU A 125 4.27 -16.51 21.29
C GLU A 125 4.67 -16.88 19.85
N GLU A 126 3.90 -16.47 18.83
CA GLU A 126 4.23 -16.71 17.42
C GLU A 126 5.41 -15.83 16.93
N ARG A 127 5.73 -14.74 17.66
CA ARG A 127 6.93 -13.92 17.39
C ARG A 127 8.25 -14.63 17.72
N LYS A 128 8.21 -15.75 18.44
CA LYS A 128 9.41 -16.48 18.91
C LYS A 128 9.82 -17.64 18.01
N LYS A 129 9.10 -17.95 16.93
CA LYS A 129 9.55 -19.03 16.02
C LYS A 129 10.52 -18.47 14.97
N PRO A 130 11.73 -19.05 14.88
CA PRO A 130 12.80 -18.60 13.99
C PRO A 130 12.46 -18.82 12.52
#